data_AF-A0A6S6NXK2-F1
#
_entry.id   AF-A0A6S6NXK2-F1
#
_cell.length_a   1.000
_cell.length_b   1.000
_cell.length_c   1.000
_cell.angle_alpha   90.00
_cell.angle_beta   90.00
_cell.angle_gamma   90.00
#
_symmetry.space_group_name_H-M   'P 1'
#
loop_
_entity.id
_entity.type
_entity.pdbx_description
1 polymer ?
#
loop_
_entity_poly.entity_id
_entity_poly.type
_entity_poly.pdbx_seq_one_letter_code
_entity_poly.pdbx_strand_id
1 'polypeptide(L)'
;MILLRVIGRRAAVLDGGMAAYRDRLETAESVVDRATFTPTPWPTDRLANIDDVTADGAVVLDARNGDRFRGEYEPVDPRAGHIPGAVNLPCRDNVGSDGRLVDRDEIRRSYQDAGVADGVDVIAYCGSGVTACHTLLTLERTGFANARLYPGSWSEYSRTDRPVSR
;
A
#
# COMPACT_ATOMS: atom_id res chain seq x y z
N MET A 1 -3.76 -9.69 -2.98
CA MET A 1 -2.74 -10.75 -3.03
C MET A 1 -1.38 -10.05 -3.08
N ILE A 2 -0.60 -9.97 -1.99
CA ILE A 2 0.60 -9.09 -1.93
C ILE A 2 1.92 -9.75 -2.26
N LEU A 3 2.79 -8.96 -2.93
CA LEU A 3 4.18 -9.25 -3.31
C LEU A 3 4.37 -10.71 -3.75
N LEU A 4 4.78 -11.55 -2.80
CA LEU A 4 5.10 -12.96 -3.02
C LEU A 4 3.85 -13.76 -3.36
N ARG A 5 2.69 -13.46 -2.76
CA ARG A 5 1.44 -14.12 -3.12
C ARG A 5 1.03 -13.81 -4.54
N VAL A 6 1.30 -12.59 -5.03
CA VAL A 6 0.90 -12.17 -6.38
C VAL A 6 1.58 -13.01 -7.47
N ILE A 7 2.77 -13.50 -7.15
CA ILE A 7 3.56 -14.43 -7.99
C ILE A 7 3.41 -15.90 -7.57
N GLY A 8 2.29 -16.25 -6.91
CA GLY A 8 1.95 -17.63 -6.57
C GLY A 8 2.72 -18.23 -5.39
N ARG A 9 3.40 -17.41 -4.56
CA ARG A 9 4.15 -17.90 -3.40
C ARG A 9 3.33 -17.78 -2.12
N ARG A 10 3.37 -18.81 -1.29
CA ARG A 10 2.78 -18.75 0.05
C ARG A 10 3.62 -17.81 0.91
N ALA A 11 2.99 -16.76 1.42
CA ALA A 11 3.60 -15.80 2.32
C ALA A 11 2.56 -15.36 3.37
N ALA A 12 3.03 -14.87 4.51
CA ALA A 12 2.20 -14.29 5.55
C ALA A 12 2.97 -13.14 6.22
N VAL A 13 2.23 -12.24 6.86
CA VAL A 13 2.80 -11.17 7.68
C VAL A 13 2.47 -11.49 9.13
N LEU A 14 3.47 -11.38 10.01
CA LEU A 14 3.27 -11.49 11.46
C LEU A 14 2.59 -10.21 11.95
N ASP A 15 1.34 -10.33 12.42
CA ASP A 15 0.55 -9.20 12.91
C ASP A 15 1.18 -8.64 14.20
N GLY A 16 1.54 -7.34 14.18
CA GLY A 16 2.37 -6.70 15.21
C GLY A 16 3.88 -6.88 15.06
N GLY A 17 4.34 -7.60 14.04
CA GLY A 17 5.75 -7.82 13.75
C GLY A 17 6.51 -8.49 14.91
N MET A 18 7.83 -8.30 14.92
CA MET A 18 8.72 -8.89 15.93
C MET A 18 8.40 -8.42 17.35
N ALA A 19 7.94 -7.16 17.52
CA ALA A 19 7.59 -6.61 18.82
C ALA A 19 6.39 -7.31 19.47
N ALA A 20 5.52 -7.93 18.67
CA ALA A 20 4.34 -8.65 19.14
C ALA A 20 4.56 -10.16 19.27
N TYR A 21 5.76 -10.65 18.96
CA TYR A 21 6.16 -12.04 19.14
C TYR A 21 6.44 -12.30 20.63
N ARG A 22 5.78 -13.31 21.19
CA ARG A 22 5.80 -13.57 22.65
C ARG A 22 6.81 -14.63 23.07
N ASP A 23 7.24 -15.47 22.14
CA ASP A 23 8.20 -16.53 22.43
C ASP A 23 9.64 -16.05 22.29
N ARG A 24 10.59 -16.91 22.64
CA ARG A 24 12.01 -16.60 22.57
C ARG A 24 12.43 -16.36 21.13
N LEU A 25 13.01 -15.18 20.88
CA LEU A 25 13.68 -14.87 19.63
C LEU A 25 15.11 -15.44 19.63
N GLU A 26 15.53 -15.96 18.49
CA GLU A 26 16.91 -16.39 18.27
C GLU A 26 17.57 -15.48 17.23
N THR A 27 18.80 -15.06 17.51
CA THR A 27 19.61 -14.22 16.62
C THR A 27 20.73 -15.00 15.96
N ALA A 28 20.83 -16.31 16.22
CA ALA A 28 21.80 -17.17 15.57
C ALA A 28 21.55 -17.20 14.07
N GLU A 29 22.62 -17.14 13.28
CA GLU A 29 22.51 -17.23 11.83
C GLU A 29 21.94 -18.61 11.45
N SER A 30 20.82 -18.61 10.74
CA SER A 30 20.25 -19.84 10.22
C SER A 30 21.08 -20.31 9.02
N VAL A 31 21.65 -21.50 9.09
CA VAL A 31 22.26 -22.14 7.92
C VAL A 31 21.14 -22.71 7.07
N VAL A 32 20.93 -22.13 5.89
CA VAL A 32 19.93 -22.58 4.90
C VAL A 32 20.66 -23.09 3.67
N ASP A 33 20.32 -24.28 3.20
CA ASP A 33 20.89 -24.81 1.97
C ASP A 33 20.53 -23.93 0.77
N ARG A 34 21.48 -23.76 -0.15
CA ARG A 34 21.23 -23.02 -1.39
C ARG A 34 20.13 -23.72 -2.18
N ALA A 35 19.04 -22.99 -2.45
CA ALA A 35 17.98 -23.43 -3.34
C ALA A 35 18.00 -22.63 -4.65
N THR A 36 17.49 -23.23 -5.73
CA THR A 36 17.21 -22.53 -6.98
C THR A 36 15.85 -21.85 -6.91
N PHE A 37 15.81 -20.55 -7.17
CA PHE A 37 14.58 -19.79 -7.31
C PHE A 37 14.40 -19.37 -8.78
N THR A 38 13.28 -19.76 -9.38
CA THR A 38 12.87 -19.26 -10.70
C THR A 38 11.97 -18.05 -10.51
N PRO A 39 12.39 -16.84 -10.92
CA PRO A 39 11.55 -15.65 -10.85
C PRO A 39 10.28 -15.82 -11.69
N THR A 40 9.17 -15.40 -11.12
CA THR A 40 7.89 -15.31 -11.83
C THR A 40 7.62 -13.83 -12.07
N PRO A 41 7.33 -13.41 -13.31
CA PRO A 41 6.97 -12.03 -13.59
C PRO A 41 5.77 -11.59 -12.78
N TRP A 42 5.72 -10.32 -12.39
CA TRP A 42 4.52 -9.75 -11.79
C TRP A 42 3.39 -9.68 -12.83
N PRO A 43 2.15 -9.99 -12.46
CA PRO A 43 1.00 -9.78 -13.33
C PRO A 43 0.80 -8.28 -13.57
N THR A 44 0.70 -7.88 -14.84
CA THR A 44 0.62 -6.46 -15.23
C THR A 44 -0.70 -5.82 -14.81
N ASP A 45 -1.77 -6.60 -14.67
CA ASP A 45 -3.08 -6.18 -14.16
C ASP A 45 -3.06 -5.79 -12.67
N ARG A 46 -1.94 -6.03 -11.97
CA ARG A 46 -1.74 -5.67 -10.55
C ARG A 46 -0.91 -4.41 -10.37
N LEU A 47 -0.39 -3.87 -11.47
CA LEU A 47 0.39 -2.65 -11.51
C LEU A 47 -0.40 -1.57 -12.24
N ALA A 48 -0.42 -0.40 -11.64
CA ALA A 48 -0.88 0.83 -12.26
C ALA A 48 0.34 1.68 -12.61
N ASN A 49 0.17 2.54 -13.61
CA ASN A 49 1.13 3.57 -14.00
C ASN A 49 0.57 4.97 -13.70
N ILE A 50 1.33 6.00 -14.08
CA ILE A 50 0.95 7.40 -13.84
C ILE A 50 -0.33 7.84 -14.57
N ASP A 51 -0.65 7.23 -15.72
CA ASP A 51 -1.87 7.54 -16.47
C ASP A 51 -3.10 6.95 -15.78
N ASP A 52 -2.99 5.71 -15.28
CA ASP A 52 -4.05 5.04 -14.53
C ASP A 52 -4.54 5.85 -13.32
N VAL A 53 -3.61 6.45 -12.55
CA VAL A 53 -3.95 7.24 -11.35
C VAL A 53 -4.50 8.64 -11.67
N THR A 54 -4.49 9.05 -12.93
CA THR A 54 -5.07 10.32 -13.39
C THR A 54 -6.30 10.13 -14.26
N ALA A 55 -6.64 8.89 -14.60
CA ALA A 55 -7.83 8.57 -15.35
C ALA A 55 -9.07 8.61 -14.45
N ASP A 56 -10.20 8.97 -15.05
CA ASP A 56 -11.49 8.93 -14.35
C ASP A 56 -11.92 7.47 -14.09
N GLY A 57 -12.54 7.23 -12.93
CA GLY A 57 -13.23 5.97 -12.63
C GLY A 57 -12.51 5.02 -11.67
N ALA A 58 -11.25 5.28 -11.33
CA ALA A 58 -10.55 4.57 -10.26
C ALA A 58 -10.61 5.33 -8.93
N VAL A 59 -10.74 4.60 -7.82
CA VAL A 59 -10.50 5.14 -6.48
C VAL A 59 -9.00 5.10 -6.23
N VAL A 60 -8.37 6.28 -6.17
CA VAL A 60 -6.93 6.42 -5.95
C VAL A 60 -6.67 6.72 -4.47
N LEU A 61 -6.00 5.79 -3.79
CA LEU A 61 -5.73 5.87 -2.35
C LEU A 61 -4.29 6.31 -2.08
N ASP A 62 -4.13 7.43 -1.38
CA ASP A 62 -2.83 7.90 -0.88
C ASP A 62 -2.58 7.37 0.54
N ALA A 63 -1.61 6.47 0.68
CA ALA A 63 -1.26 5.83 1.93
C ALA A 63 -0.27 6.63 2.80
N ARG A 64 0.13 7.84 2.38
CA ARG A 64 1.01 8.72 3.17
C ARG A 64 0.24 9.34 4.34
N ASN A 65 0.99 9.87 5.30
CA ASN A 65 0.43 10.69 6.38
C ASN A 65 -0.32 11.91 5.80
N GLY A 66 -1.35 12.38 6.52
CA GLY A 66 -2.21 13.45 6.04
C GLY A 66 -1.52 14.81 5.87
N ASP A 67 -0.47 15.10 6.63
CA ASP A 67 0.37 16.30 6.46
C ASP A 67 1.07 16.32 5.09
N ARG A 68 1.57 15.15 4.63
CA ARG A 68 2.14 15.00 3.28
C ARG A 68 1.09 15.12 2.19
N PHE A 69 -0.08 14.54 2.40
CA PHE A 69 -1.21 14.64 1.47
C PHE A 69 -1.64 16.10 1.28
N ARG A 70 -1.88 16.84 2.37
CA ARG A 70 -2.25 18.27 2.34
C ARG A 70 -1.13 19.21 1.86
N GLY A 71 0.07 18.66 1.65
CA GLY A 71 1.24 19.42 1.23
C GLY A 71 1.81 20.36 2.29
N GLU A 72 1.51 20.11 3.57
CA GLU A 72 2.03 20.87 4.72
C GLU A 72 3.49 20.51 5.01
N TYR A 73 3.87 19.26 4.72
CA TYR A 73 5.19 18.71 4.94
C TYR A 73 5.57 17.78 3.79
N GLU A 74 6.70 18.02 3.12
CA GLU A 74 7.23 17.08 2.12
C GLU A 74 8.77 17.03 2.22
N PRO A 75 9.32 16.00 2.89
CA PRO A 75 10.75 15.95 3.16
C PRO A 75 11.58 15.26 2.08
N VAL A 76 10.96 14.53 1.15
CA VAL A 76 11.68 13.68 0.18
C VAL A 76 11.54 14.19 -1.24
N ASP A 77 10.33 14.57 -1.64
CA ASP A 77 9.99 14.80 -3.05
C ASP A 77 9.97 16.30 -3.41
N PRO A 78 10.21 16.65 -4.69
CA PRO A 78 10.39 18.05 -5.09
C PRO A 78 9.12 18.91 -5.01
N ARG A 79 7.94 18.29 -4.93
CA ARG A 79 6.64 18.99 -4.86
C ARG A 79 5.81 18.42 -3.71
N ALA A 80 5.26 19.31 -2.89
CA ALA A 80 4.31 18.97 -1.83
C ALA A 80 2.86 18.98 -2.35
N GLY A 81 2.02 18.08 -1.82
CA GLY A 81 0.62 17.88 -2.19
C GLY A 81 0.32 16.42 -2.50
N HIS A 82 -0.73 16.17 -3.28
CA HIS A 82 -1.19 14.84 -3.70
C HIS A 82 -1.71 14.84 -5.15
N ILE A 83 -1.98 13.62 -5.66
CA ILE A 83 -2.57 13.42 -6.99
C ILE A 83 -4.02 13.92 -6.95
N PRO A 84 -4.46 14.81 -7.86
CA PRO A 84 -5.83 15.33 -7.84
C PRO A 84 -6.87 14.21 -7.83
N GLY A 85 -7.88 14.33 -6.96
CA GLY A 85 -8.94 13.34 -6.79
C GLY A 85 -8.58 12.14 -5.90
N ALA A 86 -7.32 11.99 -5.49
CA ALA A 86 -6.93 10.94 -4.55
C ALA A 86 -7.57 11.15 -3.17
N VAL A 87 -7.90 10.05 -2.49
CA VAL A 87 -8.41 10.04 -1.12
C VAL A 87 -7.27 9.63 -0.18
N ASN A 88 -7.04 10.40 0.88
CA ASN A 88 -6.03 10.06 1.86
C ASN A 88 -6.55 9.03 2.86
N LEU A 89 -5.86 7.89 2.93
CA LEU A 89 -6.03 6.88 3.97
C LEU A 89 -4.64 6.45 4.45
N PRO A 90 -4.05 7.16 5.42
CA PRO A 90 -2.73 6.83 5.95
C PRO A 90 -2.67 5.36 6.37
N CYS A 91 -1.65 4.62 5.91
CA CYS A 91 -1.58 3.19 6.21
C CYS A 91 -1.50 2.90 7.72
N ARG A 92 -0.97 3.86 8.49
CA ARG A 92 -0.81 3.81 9.94
C ARG A 92 -2.13 3.79 10.70
N ASP A 93 -3.18 4.34 10.11
CA ASP A 93 -4.50 4.39 10.77
C ASP A 93 -5.16 3.00 10.84
N ASN A 94 -4.66 2.05 10.04
CA ASN A 94 -5.04 0.64 10.16
C ASN A 94 -4.33 -0.10 11.30
N VAL A 95 -3.42 0.55 12.03
CA VAL A 95 -2.57 -0.07 13.06
C VAL A 95 -2.88 0.55 14.42
N GLY A 96 -3.27 -0.30 15.38
CA GLY A 96 -3.56 0.09 16.75
C GLY A 96 -2.30 0.42 17.56
N SER A 97 -2.52 0.93 18.78
CA SER A 97 -1.44 1.30 19.71
C SER A 97 -0.53 0.13 20.14
N ASP A 98 -0.99 -1.11 20.01
CA ASP A 98 -0.24 -2.33 20.27
C ASP A 98 0.57 -2.82 19.05
N GLY A 99 0.56 -2.05 17.96
CA GLY A 99 1.25 -2.36 16.71
C GLY A 99 0.52 -3.37 15.82
N ARG A 100 -0.63 -3.89 16.24
CA ARG A 100 -1.44 -4.84 15.45
C ARG A 100 -2.42 -4.10 14.56
N LEU A 101 -2.93 -4.80 13.54
CA LEU A 101 -4.04 -4.25 12.77
C LEU A 101 -5.27 -4.03 13.67
N VAL A 102 -5.96 -2.90 13.46
CA VAL A 102 -7.25 -2.63 14.10
C VAL A 102 -8.32 -3.60 13.58
N ASP A 103 -9.54 -3.50 14.11
CA ASP A 103 -10.61 -4.43 13.76
C ASP A 103 -10.85 -4.48 12.25
N ARG A 104 -11.10 -5.68 11.72
CA ARG A 104 -11.27 -5.89 10.29
C ARG A 104 -12.43 -5.06 9.74
N ASP A 105 -13.54 -4.95 10.47
CA ASP A 105 -14.72 -4.23 9.99
C ASP A 105 -14.52 -2.71 10.08
N GLU A 106 -13.67 -2.24 11.01
CA GLU A 106 -13.21 -0.85 11.04
C GLU A 106 -12.39 -0.49 9.80
N ILE A 107 -11.39 -1.32 9.45
CA ILE A 107 -10.59 -1.13 8.23
C ILE A 107 -11.49 -1.23 6.98
N ARG A 108 -12.46 -2.16 6.97
CA ARG A 108 -13.37 -2.30 5.83
C ARG A 108 -14.22 -1.05 5.64
N ARG A 109 -14.77 -0.49 6.73
CA ARG A 109 -15.58 0.73 6.69
C ARG A 109 -14.78 1.93 6.18
N SER A 110 -13.54 2.12 6.63
CA SER A 110 -12.72 3.25 6.17
C SER A 110 -12.47 3.23 4.65
N TYR A 111 -12.31 2.05 4.07
CA TYR A 111 -12.23 1.90 2.62
C TYR A 111 -13.56 2.19 1.92
N GLN A 112 -14.68 1.71 2.47
CA GLN A 112 -16.00 1.99 1.91
C GLN A 112 -16.34 3.48 1.91
N ASP A 113 -16.00 4.18 2.99
CA ASP A 113 -16.17 5.63 3.13
C ASP A 113 -15.31 6.40 2.11
N ALA A 114 -14.17 5.83 1.70
CA ALA A 114 -13.33 6.35 0.62
C ALA A 114 -13.81 5.95 -0.80
N GLY A 115 -14.97 5.30 -0.92
CA GLY A 115 -15.56 4.90 -2.21
C GLY A 115 -15.15 3.52 -2.71
N VAL A 116 -14.41 2.73 -1.93
CA VAL A 116 -14.06 1.36 -2.30
C VAL A 116 -15.29 0.45 -2.18
N ALA A 117 -15.63 -0.21 -3.28
CA ALA A 117 -16.69 -1.21 -3.33
C ALA A 117 -16.33 -2.35 -4.29
N ASP A 118 -17.10 -3.44 -4.26
CA ASP A 118 -16.89 -4.56 -5.16
C ASP A 118 -17.11 -4.11 -6.61
N GLY A 119 -16.15 -4.44 -7.49
CA GLY A 119 -16.19 -4.05 -8.90
C GLY A 119 -15.66 -2.64 -9.21
N VAL A 120 -15.30 -1.86 -8.19
CA VAL A 120 -14.62 -0.56 -8.38
C VAL A 120 -13.12 -0.80 -8.57
N ASP A 121 -12.50 -0.14 -9.56
CA ASP A 121 -11.04 -0.16 -9.71
C ASP A 121 -10.41 0.68 -8.59
N VAL A 122 -9.43 0.10 -7.90
CA VAL A 122 -8.76 0.73 -6.75
C VAL A 122 -7.27 0.71 -6.99
N ILE A 123 -6.64 1.87 -6.86
CA ILE A 123 -5.20 2.01 -7.03
C ILE A 123 -4.62 2.60 -5.74
N ALA A 124 -3.62 1.94 -5.16
CA ALA A 124 -2.92 2.44 -3.98
C ALA A 124 -1.53 2.98 -4.35
N TYR A 125 -1.17 4.13 -3.77
CA TYR A 125 0.15 4.72 -3.89
C TYR A 125 0.61 5.34 -2.55
N CYS A 126 1.90 5.68 -2.45
CA CYS A 126 2.42 6.41 -1.30
C CYS A 126 3.55 7.36 -1.69
N GLY A 127 4.69 7.36 -0.98
CA GLY A 127 5.92 8.03 -1.45
C GLY A 127 6.60 7.26 -2.58
N SER A 128 6.98 6.01 -2.30
CA SER A 128 7.79 5.15 -3.18
C SER A 128 7.30 3.70 -3.25
N GLY A 129 5.99 3.47 -3.08
CA GLY A 129 5.34 2.16 -3.18
C GLY A 129 5.39 1.26 -1.93
N VAL A 130 6.22 1.55 -0.92
CA VAL A 130 6.39 0.68 0.27
C VAL A 130 5.13 0.62 1.15
N THR A 131 4.68 1.76 1.68
CA THR A 131 3.47 1.78 2.53
C THR A 131 2.18 1.54 1.74
N ALA A 132 2.18 1.74 0.42
CA ALA A 132 1.09 1.33 -0.45
C ALA A 132 0.89 -0.19 -0.43
N CYS A 133 1.96 -0.97 -0.30
CA CYS A 133 1.85 -2.42 -0.11
C CYS A 133 1.12 -2.78 1.18
N HIS A 134 1.23 -1.97 2.25
CA HIS A 134 0.43 -2.19 3.45
C HIS A 134 -1.07 -1.97 3.17
N THR A 135 -1.43 -0.90 2.44
CA THR A 135 -2.82 -0.64 2.04
C THR A 135 -3.42 -1.78 1.21
N LEU A 136 -2.65 -2.36 0.29
CA LEU A 136 -3.09 -3.53 -0.48
C LEU A 136 -3.37 -4.76 0.44
N LEU A 137 -2.73 -4.84 1.61
CA LEU A 137 -2.81 -6.00 2.51
C LEU A 137 -4.10 -5.94 3.27
N THR A 138 -4.39 -4.76 3.77
CA THR A 138 -5.59 -4.45 4.51
C THR A 138 -6.82 -4.46 3.60
N LEU A 139 -6.71 -4.01 2.34
CA LEU A 139 -7.75 -4.21 1.32
C LEU A 139 -8.06 -5.69 1.09
N GLU A 140 -7.03 -6.53 0.85
CA GLU A 140 -7.22 -7.97 0.68
C GLU A 140 -7.83 -8.62 1.94
N ARG A 141 -7.32 -8.29 3.13
CA ARG A 141 -7.83 -8.83 4.42
C ARG A 141 -9.28 -8.46 4.67
N THR A 142 -9.72 -7.30 4.18
CA THR A 142 -11.10 -6.81 4.32
C THR A 142 -12.02 -7.28 3.19
N GLY A 143 -11.53 -8.06 2.23
CA GLY A 143 -12.33 -8.66 1.15
C GLY A 143 -12.35 -7.84 -0.14
N PHE A 144 -11.68 -6.69 -0.19
CA PHE A 144 -11.48 -5.93 -1.42
C PHE A 144 -10.29 -6.50 -2.19
N ALA A 145 -10.57 -7.56 -2.95
CA ALA A 145 -9.60 -8.13 -3.85
C ALA A 145 -9.44 -7.23 -5.09
N ASN A 146 -8.24 -7.27 -5.67
CA ASN A 146 -7.90 -6.67 -6.95
C ASN A 146 -7.47 -5.20 -7.02
N ALA A 147 -7.21 -4.56 -5.89
CA ALA A 147 -6.50 -3.29 -5.92
C ALA A 147 -5.11 -3.40 -6.59
N ARG A 148 -4.73 -2.37 -7.35
CA ARG A 148 -3.47 -2.25 -8.08
C ARG A 148 -2.47 -1.39 -7.30
N LEU A 149 -1.19 -1.71 -7.42
CA LEU A 149 -0.09 -0.88 -6.90
C LEU A 149 0.32 0.12 -7.98
N TYR A 150 0.43 1.41 -7.65
CA TYR A 150 1.21 2.36 -8.45
C TYR A 150 2.62 2.50 -7.85
N PRO A 151 3.65 1.81 -8.38
CA PRO A 151 4.96 1.73 -7.72
C PRO A 151 5.73 3.05 -7.75
N GLY A 152 5.59 3.81 -8.84
CA GLY A 152 6.23 5.12 -8.97
C GLY A 152 5.75 6.11 -7.93
N SER A 153 4.48 5.99 -7.52
CA SER A 153 3.92 6.70 -6.37
C SER A 153 4.13 8.22 -6.46
N TRP A 154 4.12 8.93 -5.32
CA TRP A 154 4.32 10.37 -5.30
C TRP A 154 5.69 10.78 -5.83
N SER A 155 6.72 9.96 -5.62
CA SER A 155 8.06 10.25 -6.14
C SER A 155 8.08 10.36 -7.66
N GLU A 156 7.49 9.43 -8.40
CA GLU A 156 7.38 9.58 -9.86
C GLU A 156 6.49 10.77 -10.22
N TYR A 157 5.30 10.85 -9.61
CA TYR A 157 4.30 11.86 -9.96
C TYR A 157 4.79 13.30 -9.79
N SER A 158 5.42 13.59 -8.64
CA SER A 158 5.94 14.92 -8.27
C SER A 158 7.11 15.40 -9.14
N ARG A 159 7.71 14.53 -9.96
CA ARG A 159 8.77 14.90 -10.92
C ARG A 159 8.24 15.25 -12.31
N THR A 160 6.92 15.25 -12.48
CA THR A 160 6.26 15.64 -13.72
C THR A 160 5.65 17.04 -13.60
N ASP A 161 5.17 17.58 -14.72
CA ASP A 161 4.38 18.82 -14.77
C ASP A 161 2.88 18.59 -14.55
N ARG A 162 2.47 17.37 -14.16
CA ARG A 162 1.05 17.07 -13.91
C ARG A 162 0.48 17.93 -12.77
N PRO A 163 -0.83 18.25 -12.80
CA PRO A 163 -1.48 19.04 -11.76
C PRO A 163 -1.34 18.39 -10.38
N VAL A 164 -1.30 19.20 -9.33
CA VAL A 164 -1.17 18.76 -7.94
C VAL A 164 -2.24 19.45 -7.10
N SER A 165 -2.86 18.70 -6.20
CA SER A 165 -3.81 19.20 -5.20
C SER A 165 -3.15 19.32 -3.82
N ARG A 166 -3.74 20.13 -2.95
CA ARG A 166 -3.33 20.36 -1.56
C ARG A 166 -4.57 20.43 -0.69
#